data_AF-A0A0N4W060-F1
#
_entry.id   AF-A0A0N4W060-F1
#
_cell.length_a   1.000
_cell.length_b   1.000
_cell.length_c   1.000
_cell.angle_alpha   90.00
_cell.angle_beta   90.00
_cell.angle_gamma   90.00
#
_symmetry.space_group_name_H-M   'P 1'
#
loop_
_entity.id
_entity.type
_entity.pdbx_description
1 polymer ?
#
loop_
_entity_poly.entity_id
_entity_poly.type
_entity_poly.pdbx_seq_one_letter_code
_entity_poly.pdbx_strand_id
1 'polypeptide(L)'
;LFKPNEIIYLTADSDNVLTKLDEAKVYVIGGLVDHNSQKGLCYELAVKAGYGHARLPIDEFVQMKTRKVLTINHVFEILAHFSDHGDWEKAFFTVIPPRKGMAKKDTAEDGITLAEGASQSSEEVDGDKDSDSPTIKKPHLDDEQ
;
A
#
# COMPACT_ATOMS: atom_id res chain seq x y z
N LEU A 1 -8.25 31.31 -11.14
CA LEU A 1 -7.16 30.49 -11.69
C LEU A 1 -7.71 29.33 -12.53
N PHE A 2 -8.62 28.50 -11.98
CA PHE A 2 -9.25 27.39 -12.70
C PHE A 2 -10.78 27.36 -12.49
N LYS A 3 -11.53 26.71 -13.38
CA LYS A 3 -12.98 26.55 -13.24
C LYS A 3 -13.31 25.37 -12.30
N PRO A 4 -14.42 25.41 -11.53
CA PRO A 4 -14.76 24.33 -10.60
C PRO A 4 -14.83 22.93 -11.23
N ASN A 5 -15.30 22.83 -12.47
CA ASN A 5 -15.42 21.57 -13.21
C ASN A 5 -14.08 21.03 -13.76
N GLU A 6 -13.02 21.83 -13.74
CA GLU A 6 -11.65 21.41 -14.10
C GLU A 6 -10.93 20.81 -12.88
N ILE A 7 -11.42 21.04 -11.66
CA ILE A 7 -10.73 20.68 -10.42
C ILE A 7 -11.15 19.28 -9.94
N ILE A 8 -10.17 18.45 -9.60
CA ILE A 8 -10.31 17.19 -8.88
C ILE A 8 -9.54 17.27 -7.56
N TYR A 9 -10.26 17.31 -6.44
CA TYR A 9 -9.67 17.29 -5.12
C TYR A 9 -9.36 15.85 -4.68
N LEU A 10 -8.10 15.57 -4.39
CA LEU A 10 -7.65 14.26 -3.96
C LEU A 10 -7.88 14.07 -2.45
N THR A 11 -8.65 13.06 -2.09
CA THR A 11 -8.98 12.74 -0.70
C THR A 11 -9.21 11.24 -0.55
N ALA A 12 -8.69 10.65 0.54
CA ALA A 12 -8.86 9.21 0.82
C ALA A 12 -10.32 8.83 1.13
N ASP A 13 -11.13 9.81 1.57
CA ASP A 13 -12.53 9.62 1.96
C ASP A 13 -13.51 9.70 0.77
N SER A 14 -13.00 9.85 -0.46
CA SER A 14 -13.84 9.90 -1.66
C SER A 14 -14.28 8.51 -2.10
N ASP A 15 -15.55 8.36 -2.45
CA ASP A 15 -16.09 7.14 -3.08
C ASP A 15 -15.60 6.94 -4.52
N ASN A 16 -15.25 8.04 -5.22
CA ASN A 16 -14.73 7.97 -6.59
C ASN A 16 -13.27 7.54 -6.59
N VAL A 17 -12.92 6.56 -7.44
CA VAL A 17 -11.55 6.09 -7.63
C VAL A 17 -10.91 6.76 -8.84
N LEU A 18 -9.71 7.31 -8.65
CA LEU A 18 -8.92 7.89 -9.74
C LEU A 18 -8.25 6.76 -10.55
N THR A 19 -8.84 6.42 -11.69
CA THR A 19 -8.32 5.34 -12.57
C THR A 19 -7.32 5.84 -13.61
N LYS A 20 -7.47 7.09 -14.05
CA LYS A 20 -6.61 7.75 -15.04
C LYS A 20 -6.42 9.23 -14.73
N LEU A 21 -5.31 9.79 -15.22
CA LEU A 21 -5.11 11.23 -15.23
C LEU A 21 -5.68 11.81 -16.53
N ASP A 22 -6.40 12.92 -16.41
CA ASP A 22 -6.93 13.71 -17.50
C ASP A 22 -6.14 15.02 -17.56
N GLU A 23 -5.46 15.27 -18.67
CA GLU A 23 -4.60 16.44 -18.88
C GLU A 23 -5.39 17.76 -18.84
N ALA A 24 -6.71 17.72 -19.04
CA ALA A 24 -7.58 18.88 -18.91
C ALA A 24 -7.99 19.18 -17.46
N LYS A 25 -7.57 18.36 -16.49
CA LYS A 25 -7.93 18.48 -15.07
C LYS A 25 -6.79 19.03 -14.22
N VAL A 26 -7.17 19.69 -13.14
CA VAL A 26 -6.29 20.19 -12.10
C VAL A 26 -6.49 19.35 -10.85
N TYR A 27 -5.44 18.61 -10.47
CA TYR A 27 -5.44 17.76 -9.30
C TYR A 27 -4.96 18.53 -8.07
N VAL A 28 -5.77 18.57 -7.02
CA VAL A 28 -5.47 19.30 -5.78
C VAL A 28 -5.16 18.30 -4.67
N ILE A 29 -4.01 18.47 -4.01
CA ILE A 29 -3.62 17.71 -2.82
C ILE A 29 -3.82 18.60 -1.59
N GLY A 30 -4.47 18.09 -0.55
CA GLY A 30 -4.64 18.81 0.71
C GLY A 30 -3.30 19.07 1.39
N GLY A 31 -2.92 20.35 1.55
CA GLY A 31 -1.68 20.78 2.20
C GLY A 31 -1.73 20.75 3.73
N LEU A 32 -2.29 19.69 4.32
CA LEU A 32 -2.49 19.57 5.77
C LEU A 32 -1.66 18.40 6.34
N VAL A 33 -0.99 18.64 7.48
CA VAL A 33 -0.27 17.60 8.24
C VAL A 33 -0.98 17.40 9.57
N ASP A 34 -2.00 16.52 9.57
CA ASP A 34 -2.86 16.29 10.73
C ASP A 34 -2.85 14.82 11.21
N HIS A 35 -2.02 13.97 10.59
CA HIS A 35 -2.02 12.53 10.81
C HIS A 35 -3.41 11.87 10.62
N ASN A 36 -4.25 12.46 9.76
CA ASN A 36 -5.66 12.09 9.54
C ASN A 36 -6.51 12.16 10.82
N SER A 37 -6.30 13.18 11.65
CA SER A 37 -7.15 13.47 12.81
C SER A 37 -8.46 14.15 12.40
N GLN A 38 -8.46 14.90 11.28
CA GLN A 38 -9.62 15.58 10.71
C GLN A 38 -10.22 14.78 9.55
N LYS A 39 -10.73 13.59 9.86
CA LYS A 39 -11.35 12.70 8.86
C LYS A 39 -12.46 13.43 8.09
N GLY A 40 -12.49 13.28 6.78
CA GLY A 40 -13.52 13.88 5.92
C GLY A 40 -13.34 15.36 5.62
N LEU A 41 -12.40 16.08 6.24
CA LEU A 41 -12.27 17.54 6.05
C LEU A 41 -12.03 17.92 4.59
N CYS A 42 -11.06 17.28 3.92
CA CYS A 42 -10.75 17.56 2.52
C CYS A 42 -11.93 17.20 1.60
N TYR A 43 -12.63 16.10 1.91
CA TYR A 43 -13.81 15.67 1.16
C TYR A 43 -14.95 16.68 1.30
N GLU A 44 -15.29 17.09 2.53
CA GLU A 44 -16.33 18.08 2.79
C GLU A 44 -16.03 19.41 2.12
N LEU A 45 -14.76 19.86 2.12
CA LEU A 45 -14.35 21.08 1.44
C LEU A 45 -14.57 20.99 -0.07
N ALA A 46 -14.23 19.86 -0.69
CA ALA A 46 -14.46 19.64 -2.12
C ALA A 46 -15.95 19.66 -2.47
N VAL A 47 -16.78 18.96 -1.68
CA VAL A 47 -18.24 18.92 -1.87
C VAL A 47 -18.87 20.31 -1.69
N LYS A 48 -18.53 21.02 -0.60
CA LYS A 48 -19.04 22.36 -0.32
C LYS A 48 -18.65 23.37 -1.41
N ALA A 49 -17.48 23.21 -2.02
CA ALA A 49 -17.00 24.06 -3.10
C ALA A 49 -17.50 23.63 -4.51
N GLY A 50 -18.18 22.48 -4.62
CA GLY A 50 -18.66 21.96 -5.90
C GLY A 50 -17.54 21.45 -6.83
N TYR A 51 -16.41 21.02 -6.26
CA TYR A 51 -15.32 20.43 -7.02
C TYR A 51 -15.53 18.92 -7.22
N GLY A 52 -14.97 18.39 -8.30
CA GLY A 52 -14.82 16.93 -8.39
C GLY A 52 -13.88 16.44 -7.29
N HIS A 53 -14.03 15.19 -6.87
CA HIS A 53 -13.16 14.57 -5.87
C HIS A 53 -12.88 13.12 -6.23
N ALA A 54 -11.70 12.62 -5.87
CA ALA A 54 -11.31 11.23 -6.09
C ALA A 54 -10.29 10.75 -5.03
N ARG A 55 -10.26 9.44 -4.76
CA ARG A 55 -9.20 8.77 -4.02
C ARG A 55 -8.25 8.06 -4.96
N LEU A 56 -7.00 7.85 -4.54
CA LEU A 56 -6.07 6.99 -5.26
C LEU A 56 -6.53 5.51 -5.20
N PRO A 57 -6.20 4.70 -6.22
CA PRO A 57 -6.59 3.28 -6.27
C PRO A 57 -5.70 2.37 -5.40
N ILE A 58 -5.38 2.79 -4.17
CA ILE A 58 -4.45 2.04 -3.31
C ILE A 58 -5.03 0.67 -2.91
N ASP A 59 -6.34 0.61 -2.69
CA ASP A 59 -7.08 -0.57 -2.21
C ASP A 59 -7.09 -1.72 -3.22
N GLU A 60 -6.96 -1.35 -4.48
CA GLU A 60 -6.98 -2.21 -5.64
C GLU A 60 -5.63 -2.90 -5.84
N PHE A 61 -4.52 -2.21 -5.57
CA PHE A 61 -3.17 -2.72 -5.88
C PHE A 61 -2.34 -3.12 -4.65
N VAL A 62 -2.62 -2.55 -3.48
CA VAL A 62 -1.77 -2.72 -2.29
C VAL A 62 -2.54 -3.27 -1.10
N GLN A 63 -2.15 -4.44 -0.62
CA GLN A 63 -2.64 -4.96 0.65
C GLN A 63 -1.80 -4.39 1.80
N MET A 64 -2.34 -3.41 2.54
CA MET A 64 -1.69 -2.85 3.73
C MET A 64 -2.47 -3.19 5.00
N LYS A 65 -1.77 -3.61 6.06
CA LYS A 65 -2.33 -3.76 7.42
C LYS A 65 -2.53 -2.41 8.13
N THR A 66 -1.90 -1.35 7.64
CA THR A 66 -1.92 0.00 8.24
C THR A 66 -2.89 0.92 7.52
N ARG A 67 -3.21 2.06 8.16
CA ARG A 67 -4.04 3.12 7.58
C ARG A 67 -3.49 3.57 6.23
N LYS A 68 -4.40 3.76 5.26
CA LYS A 68 -4.11 4.09 3.85
C LYS A 68 -4.06 5.61 3.63
N VAL A 69 -3.50 6.33 4.60
CA VAL A 69 -3.30 7.77 4.51
C VAL A 69 -1.85 8.00 4.15
N LEU A 70 -1.63 8.59 2.98
CA LEU A 70 -0.31 8.94 2.47
C LEU A 70 0.03 10.39 2.83
N THR A 71 1.32 10.68 2.93
CA THR A 71 1.81 12.05 3.07
C THR A 71 1.63 12.81 1.75
N ILE A 72 1.64 14.14 1.82
CA ILE A 72 1.55 15.02 0.63
C ILE A 72 2.60 14.64 -0.42
N ASN A 73 3.86 14.44 0.02
CA ASN A 73 4.96 14.08 -0.86
C ASN A 73 4.72 12.73 -1.54
N HIS A 74 4.27 11.71 -0.81
CA HIS A 74 3.99 10.41 -1.42
C HIS A 74 2.87 10.51 -2.48
N VAL A 75 1.79 11.26 -2.20
CA VAL A 75 0.71 11.45 -3.20
C VAL A 75 1.26 12.12 -4.45
N PHE A 76 2.07 13.17 -4.30
CA PHE A 76 2.69 13.86 -5.43
C PHE A 76 3.61 12.95 -6.23
N GLU A 77 4.52 12.21 -5.58
CA GLU A 77 5.44 11.29 -6.24
C GLU A 77 4.70 10.17 -6.98
N ILE A 78 3.64 9.62 -6.38
CA ILE A 78 2.80 8.59 -7.02
C ILE A 78 2.17 9.13 -8.30
N LEU A 79 1.63 10.35 -8.27
CA LEU A 79 1.04 10.97 -9.47
C LEU A 79 2.08 11.21 -10.55
N ALA A 80 3.29 11.66 -10.17
CA ALA A 80 4.39 11.89 -11.10
C ALA A 80 4.88 10.56 -11.74
N HIS A 81 5.03 9.50 -10.95
CA HIS A 81 5.33 8.18 -11.50
C HIS A 81 4.18 7.70 -12.40
N PHE A 82 2.94 7.82 -11.97
CA PHE A 82 1.81 7.39 -12.79
C PHE A 82 1.71 8.18 -14.11
N SER A 83 1.99 9.49 -14.13
CA SER A 83 1.95 10.28 -15.37
C SER A 83 2.96 9.82 -16.41
N ASP A 84 4.08 9.24 -15.99
CA ASP A 84 5.13 8.80 -16.90
C ASP A 84 4.84 7.41 -17.52
N HIS A 85 4.17 6.51 -16.79
CA HIS A 85 4.05 5.09 -17.19
C HIS A 85 2.61 4.58 -17.29
N GLY A 86 1.64 5.29 -16.71
CA GLY A 86 0.24 4.84 -16.67
C GLY A 86 0.00 3.59 -15.82
N ASP A 87 0.93 3.23 -14.92
CA ASP A 87 0.87 2.02 -14.10
C ASP A 87 0.82 2.38 -12.60
N TRP A 88 -0.35 2.21 -12.00
CA TRP A 88 -0.59 2.51 -10.59
C TRP A 88 0.22 1.59 -9.67
N GLU A 89 0.31 0.31 -10.01
CA GLU A 89 1.02 -0.67 -9.20
C GLU A 89 2.49 -0.26 -9.11
N LYS A 90 3.13 -0.04 -10.26
CA LYS A 90 4.51 0.42 -10.32
C LYS A 90 4.72 1.74 -9.58
N ALA A 91 3.81 2.71 -9.72
CA ALA A 91 3.88 3.97 -9.01
C ALA A 91 3.83 3.78 -7.48
N PHE A 92 2.92 2.94 -6.98
CA PHE A 92 2.81 2.66 -5.55
C PHE A 92 4.04 1.97 -4.98
N PHE A 93 4.55 0.92 -5.64
CA PHE A 93 5.71 0.17 -5.13
C PHE A 93 7.04 0.92 -5.28
N THR A 94 7.10 1.94 -6.14
CA THR A 94 8.26 2.84 -6.23
C THR A 94 8.31 3.80 -5.05
N VAL A 95 7.16 4.37 -4.66
CA VAL A 95 7.09 5.42 -3.63
C VAL A 95 6.90 4.86 -2.23
N ILE A 96 6.09 3.80 -2.09
CA ILE A 96 5.76 3.20 -0.80
C ILE A 96 6.73 2.03 -0.60
N PRO A 97 7.77 2.17 0.25
CA PRO A 97 8.74 1.11 0.44
C PRO A 97 8.05 -0.15 0.99
N PRO A 98 8.40 -1.34 0.49
CA PRO A 98 7.80 -2.59 0.94
C PRO A 98 8.15 -2.81 2.41
N ARG A 99 7.22 -2.43 3.29
CA ARG A 99 7.25 -2.82 4.70
C ARG A 99 6.82 -4.27 4.82
N LYS A 100 7.22 -4.93 5.91
CA LYS A 100 6.79 -6.30 6.22
C LYS A 100 5.25 -6.34 6.32
N GLY A 101 4.58 -6.79 5.25
CA GLY A 101 3.13 -6.85 5.14
C GLY A 101 2.48 -6.06 4.00
N MET A 102 3.25 -5.42 3.11
CA MET A 102 2.75 -5.01 1.79
C MET A 102 2.88 -6.17 0.81
N ALA A 103 1.76 -6.73 0.39
CA ALA A 103 1.70 -7.72 -0.69
C ALA A 103 0.94 -7.14 -1.88
N LYS A 104 1.40 -7.48 -3.08
CA LYS A 104 0.66 -7.27 -4.32
C LYS A 104 -0.67 -8.01 -4.20
N LYS A 105 -1.77 -7.34 -4.56
CA LYS A 105 -3.05 -8.02 -4.70
C LYS A 105 -3.11 -8.63 -6.09
N ASP A 106 -3.19 -9.96 -6.17
CA ASP A 106 -3.35 -10.66 -7.45
C ASP A 106 -4.67 -10.22 -8.08
N THR A 107 -4.58 -9.39 -9.12
CA THR A 107 -5.71 -9.04 -9.97
C THR A 107 -5.80 -10.16 -11.00
N ALA A 108 -6.78 -11.04 -10.83
CA ALA A 108 -7.01 -12.13 -11.76
C ALA A 108 -7.59 -11.56 -13.07
N GLU A 109 -6.75 -11.50 -14.11
CA GLU A 109 -7.17 -11.23 -15.49
C GLU A 109 -6.70 -12.39 -16.38
N ASP A 110 -7.65 -12.95 -17.12
CA ASP A 110 -7.57 -14.19 -17.89
C ASP A 110 -6.50 -14.22 -19.00
N GLY A 111 -5.78 -15.35 -19.09
CA GLY A 111 -5.47 -16.02 -20.35
C GLY A 111 -4.22 -15.59 -21.15
N ILE A 112 -3.11 -16.32 -20.97
CA ILE A 112 -2.44 -17.09 -22.04
C ILE A 112 -1.56 -18.16 -21.37
N THR A 113 -1.82 -19.41 -21.74
CA THR A 113 -1.13 -20.63 -21.34
C THR A 113 0.20 -20.79 -22.08
N LEU A 114 1.28 -21.10 -21.36
CA LEU A 114 2.41 -21.88 -21.88
C LEU A 114 2.92 -22.80 -20.75
N ALA A 115 2.79 -24.09 -21.01
CA ALA A 115 3.07 -25.18 -20.08
C ALA A 115 4.56 -25.59 -20.09
N GLU A 116 5.00 -25.96 -18.89
CA GLU A 116 5.89 -27.08 -18.53
C GLU A 116 7.38 -27.10 -18.94
N GLY A 117 8.19 -27.29 -17.90
CA GLY A 117 9.58 -27.72 -17.94
C GLY A 117 10.10 -28.00 -16.53
N ALA A 118 9.57 -29.03 -15.86
CA ALA A 118 10.09 -29.53 -14.60
C ALA A 118 11.39 -30.33 -14.82
N SER A 119 12.39 -30.17 -13.95
CA SER A 119 13.29 -31.25 -13.52
C SER A 119 14.09 -30.86 -12.28
N GLN A 120 14.05 -31.76 -11.30
CA GLN A 120 14.74 -31.75 -10.00
C GLN A 120 16.24 -32.01 -10.15
N SER A 121 17.02 -31.54 -9.17
CA SER A 121 18.01 -32.39 -8.50
C SER A 121 18.42 -31.80 -7.15
N SER A 122 18.27 -32.65 -6.14
CA SER A 122 18.79 -32.61 -4.77
C SER A 122 20.32 -32.65 -4.72
N GLU A 123 20.91 -32.11 -3.65
CA GLU A 123 22.08 -32.73 -3.00
C GLU A 123 22.15 -32.30 -1.53
N GLU A 124 22.01 -33.29 -0.65
CA GLU A 124 22.36 -33.23 0.78
C GLU A 124 23.84 -33.64 0.93
N VAL A 125 24.56 -33.04 1.87
CA VAL A 125 25.73 -33.66 2.50
C VAL A 125 25.68 -33.42 4.01
N ASP A 126 25.66 -34.56 4.71
CA ASP A 126 25.70 -34.81 6.16
C ASP A 126 27.13 -34.72 6.74
N GLY A 127 27.24 -34.54 8.07
CA GLY A 127 28.53 -34.41 8.76
C GLY A 127 28.45 -34.25 10.29
N ASP A 128 27.93 -35.30 10.93
CA ASP A 128 27.86 -35.69 12.36
C ASP A 128 29.08 -35.37 13.29
N LYS A 129 28.84 -34.92 14.54
CA LYS A 129 29.08 -35.67 15.81
C LYS A 129 29.11 -34.86 17.11
N ASP A 130 28.21 -35.26 18.01
CA ASP A 130 28.34 -35.58 19.45
C ASP A 130 29.16 -34.69 20.40
N SER A 131 28.52 -34.22 21.49
CA SER A 131 28.73 -34.84 22.82
C SER A 131 27.85 -34.21 23.93
N ASP A 132 26.99 -35.07 24.48
CA ASP A 132 26.72 -35.32 25.91
C ASP A 132 25.95 -34.31 26.80
N SER A 133 24.97 -34.87 27.52
CA SER A 133 24.05 -34.31 28.53
C SER A 133 24.74 -34.28 29.92
N PRO A 134 24.16 -33.83 31.08
CA PRO A 134 22.74 -33.96 31.47
C PRO A 134 22.10 -32.86 32.38
N THR A 135 20.77 -32.94 32.42
CA THR A 135 19.73 -32.47 33.36
C THR A 135 20.11 -32.24 34.84
N ILE A 136 19.65 -31.11 35.43
CA ILE A 136 19.34 -31.01 36.87
C ILE A 136 18.03 -30.21 37.16
N LYS A 137 17.02 -30.98 37.64
CA LYS A 137 15.96 -30.76 38.64
C LYS A 137 15.37 -29.36 38.92
N LYS A 138 14.03 -29.29 38.82
CA LYS A 138 13.16 -28.37 39.60
C LYS A 138 13.19 -28.71 41.10
N PRO A 139 12.96 -27.72 41.96
CA PRO A 139 12.13 -27.92 43.15
C PRO A 139 10.92 -26.97 43.16
N HIS A 140 10.07 -27.23 44.14
CA HIS A 140 8.66 -26.88 44.34
C HIS A 140 8.51 -26.42 45.81
N LEU A 141 7.51 -25.55 46.10
CA LEU A 141 7.00 -25.08 47.43
C LEU A 141 7.93 -24.07 48.16
N ASP A 142 7.51 -23.11 48.98
CA ASP A 142 6.22 -22.61 49.50
C ASP A 142 6.49 -21.25 50.21
N ASP A 143 5.41 -20.47 50.44
CA ASP A 143 5.09 -19.58 51.56
C ASP A 143 5.93 -18.35 52.02
N GLU A 144 5.14 -17.32 52.37
CA GLU A 144 5.29 -16.23 53.36
C GLU A 144 6.45 -15.21 53.30
N GLN A 145 6.13 -13.98 52.87
CA GLN A 145 5.85 -12.82 53.76
C GLN A 145 5.23 -11.65 53.00
#